data_AF-A0A533RLL7-F1
#
_entry.id   AF-A0A533RLL7-F1
#
_cell.length_a   1.000
_cell.length_b   1.000
_cell.length_c   1.000
_cell.angle_alpha   90.00
_cell.angle_beta   90.00
_cell.angle_gamma   90.00
#
_symmetry.space_group_name_H-M   'P 1'
#
loop_
_entity.id
_entity.type
_entity.pdbx_description
1 polymer ?
#
loop_
_entity_poly.entity_id
_entity_poly.type
_entity_poly.pdbx_seq_one_letter_code
_entity_poly.pdbx_strand_id
1 'polypeptide(L)'
;MKLLDDRMRLFGLVNPIDIVAVLLVIAVAVVGYTLLKGEPPAPPSEKGTVEVVFLAQGIPTVQEDLVKAGDVAARSGGTGKMGEVTAVRFEKSVKEATDATGSVVVVESDLFRDVYVTVRGTGAVTDTGVNLGDERIRVNQVFDLQMPRFQMSARVISARQVD
;
A
#
# COMPACT_ATOMS: atom_id res chain seq x y z
N MET A 1 -14.23 61.01 20.09
CA MET A 1 -13.41 60.25 21.07
C MET A 1 -12.08 59.91 20.40
N LYS A 2 -10.94 60.14 21.05
CA LYS A 2 -9.62 59.80 20.48
C LYS A 2 -9.40 58.28 20.55
N LEU A 3 -8.95 57.66 19.46
CA LEU A 3 -8.73 56.19 19.38
C LEU A 3 -7.53 55.74 20.23
N LEU A 4 -6.51 56.60 20.34
CA LEU A 4 -5.30 56.41 21.14
C LEU A 4 -5.17 57.60 22.12
N ASP A 5 -4.81 57.33 23.38
CA ASP A 5 -4.44 58.37 24.35
C ASP A 5 -2.95 58.77 24.23
N ASP A 6 -2.55 59.85 24.91
CA ASP A 6 -1.18 60.40 24.87
C ASP A 6 -0.14 59.47 25.55
N ARG A 7 -0.59 58.38 26.20
CA ARG A 7 0.24 57.29 26.74
C ARG A 7 0.19 56.06 25.82
N MET A 8 -0.20 56.24 24.56
CA MET A 8 -0.40 55.21 23.53
C MET A 8 -1.40 54.12 23.91
N ARG A 9 -2.34 54.32 24.83
CA ARG A 9 -3.32 53.28 25.19
C ARG A 9 -4.50 53.28 24.21
N LEU A 10 -4.90 52.11 23.71
CA LEU A 10 -6.14 51.95 22.94
C LEU A 10 -7.33 52.11 23.89
N PHE A 11 -8.19 53.09 23.61
CA PHE A 11 -9.35 53.43 24.44
C PHE A 11 -9.05 53.69 25.93
N GLY A 12 -7.80 54.02 26.29
CA GLY A 12 -7.35 54.27 27.67
C GLY A 12 -7.26 53.03 28.57
N LEU A 13 -7.65 51.85 28.09
CA LEU A 13 -7.77 50.61 28.87
C LEU A 13 -6.55 49.68 28.73
N VAL A 14 -6.02 49.53 27.52
CA VAL A 14 -4.98 48.52 27.21
C VAL A 14 -3.91 49.05 26.27
N ASN A 15 -2.70 48.53 26.42
CA ASN A 15 -1.57 48.87 25.56
C ASN A 15 -1.72 48.17 24.18
N PRO A 16 -1.63 48.87 23.04
CA PRO A 16 -1.63 48.28 21.69
C PRO A 16 -0.59 47.18 21.52
N ILE A 17 0.57 47.32 22.17
CA ILE A 17 1.65 46.32 22.07
C ILE A 17 1.19 45.00 22.71
N ASP A 18 0.48 45.05 23.84
CA ASP A 18 -0.06 43.84 24.48
C ASP A 18 -1.14 43.18 23.61
N ILE A 19 -1.98 43.97 22.94
CA ILE A 19 -2.99 43.44 22.01
C ILE A 19 -2.32 42.66 20.86
N VAL A 20 -1.27 43.25 20.27
CA VAL A 20 -0.51 42.60 19.19
C VAL A 20 0.19 41.34 19.68
N ALA A 21 0.78 41.36 20.88
CA ALA A 21 1.42 40.19 21.48
C ALA A 21 0.41 39.05 21.73
N VAL A 22 -0.77 39.36 22.26
CA VAL A 22 -1.84 38.37 22.46
C VAL A 22 -2.31 37.78 21.12
N LEU A 23 -2.50 38.60 20.09
CA LEU A 23 -2.88 38.13 18.76
C LEU A 23 -1.81 37.20 18.15
N LEU A 24 -0.53 37.50 18.36
CA LEU A 24 0.58 36.63 17.93
C LEU A 24 0.55 35.27 18.63
N VAL A 25 0.33 35.24 19.94
CA VAL A 25 0.20 33.99 20.70
C VAL A 25 -0.97 33.15 20.20
N ILE A 26 -2.12 33.78 19.92
CA ILE A 26 -3.28 33.09 19.35
C ILE A 26 -2.97 32.54 17.95
N ALA A 27 -2.31 33.31 17.09
CA ALA A 27 -1.94 32.86 15.75
C ALA A 27 -1.02 31.63 15.79
N VAL A 28 -0.01 31.66 16.67
CA VAL A 28 0.90 30.52 16.87
C VAL A 28 0.13 29.31 17.43
N ALA A 29 -0.81 29.51 18.36
CA ALA A 29 -1.62 28.43 18.91
C ALA A 29 -2.52 27.79 17.83
N VAL A 30 -3.13 28.58 16.94
CA VAL A 30 -3.97 28.08 15.84
C VAL A 30 -3.14 27.32 14.81
N VAL A 31 -1.99 27.85 14.40
CA VAL A 31 -1.08 27.17 13.47
C VAL A 31 -0.53 25.89 14.10
N GLY A 32 -0.10 25.94 15.36
CA GLY A 32 0.33 24.75 16.11
C GLY A 32 -0.77 23.71 16.20
N TYR A 33 -2.01 24.11 16.53
CA TYR A 33 -3.14 23.19 16.59
C TYR A 33 -3.46 22.57 15.23
N THR A 34 -3.42 23.34 14.14
CA THR A 34 -3.72 22.83 12.78
C THR A 34 -2.64 21.92 12.23
N LEU A 35 -1.36 22.18 12.54
CA LEU A 35 -0.25 21.29 12.17
C LEU A 35 -0.23 19.99 12.99
N LEU A 36 -0.69 20.04 14.24
CA LEU A 36 -0.76 18.87 15.12
C LEU A 36 -2.05 18.05 14.93
N LYS A 37 -3.10 18.66 14.40
CA LYS A 37 -4.35 17.97 14.10
C LYS A 37 -4.17 17.21 12.79
N GLY A 38 -3.76 15.94 12.91
CA GLY A 38 -3.74 15.01 11.78
C GLY A 38 -5.10 14.95 11.08
N GLU A 39 -5.09 14.50 9.82
CA GLU A 39 -6.31 14.32 9.05
C GLU A 39 -7.29 13.41 9.80
N PRO A 40 -8.60 13.71 9.76
CA PRO A 40 -9.59 12.81 10.34
C PRO A 40 -9.43 11.42 9.69
N PRO A 41 -9.45 10.34 10.48
CA PRO A 41 -9.34 9.00 9.93
C PRO A 41 -10.46 8.80 8.90
N ALA A 42 -10.11 8.27 7.73
CA ALA A 42 -11.08 7.88 6.72
C ALA A 42 -12.15 6.97 7.38
N PRO A 43 -13.43 7.06 6.96
CA PRO A 43 -14.47 6.20 7.50
C PRO A 43 -14.01 4.73 7.39
N PRO A 44 -14.22 3.91 8.43
CA PRO A 44 -13.78 2.53 8.42
C PRO A 44 -14.49 1.80 7.27
N SER A 45 -13.74 1.52 6.21
CA SER A 45 -14.18 0.61 5.17
C SER A 45 -14.40 -0.75 5.82
N GLU A 46 -15.62 -1.29 5.67
CA GLU A 46 -16.07 -2.51 6.31
C GLU A 46 -15.07 -3.64 5.99
N LYS A 47 -14.43 -4.18 7.04
CA LYS A 47 -13.40 -5.22 6.86
C LYS A 47 -14.09 -6.50 6.43
N GLY A 48 -13.78 -6.95 5.21
CA GLY A 48 -14.26 -8.21 4.65
C GLY A 48 -13.12 -9.16 4.30
N THR A 49 -13.46 -10.26 3.62
CA THR A 49 -12.46 -11.10 3.00
C THR A 49 -12.04 -10.47 1.67
N VAL A 50 -10.73 -10.36 1.45
CA VAL A 50 -10.16 -9.87 0.20
C VAL A 50 -9.35 -10.99 -0.43
N GLU A 51 -9.48 -11.13 -1.74
CA GLU A 51 -8.69 -12.03 -2.56
C GLU A 51 -7.78 -11.22 -3.49
N VAL A 52 -6.49 -11.57 -3.47
CA VAL A 52 -5.47 -10.96 -4.32
C VAL A 52 -4.74 -12.04 -5.10
N VAL A 53 -4.58 -11.82 -6.40
CA VAL A 53 -3.83 -12.71 -7.29
C VAL A 53 -2.48 -12.07 -7.60
N PHE A 54 -1.42 -12.79 -7.26
CA PHE A 54 -0.04 -12.44 -7.54
C PHE A 54 0.49 -13.29 -8.69
N LEU A 55 1.28 -12.69 -9.59
CA LEU A 55 1.99 -13.35 -10.67
C LEU A 55 3.50 -13.19 -10.47
N ALA A 56 4.21 -14.30 -10.26
CA ALA A 56 5.65 -14.34 -10.37
C ALA A 56 6.04 -15.06 -11.66
N GLN A 57 6.97 -14.47 -12.42
CA GLN A 57 7.38 -15.02 -13.70
C GLN A 57 8.75 -15.68 -13.60
N GLY A 58 8.99 -16.70 -14.43
CA GLY A 58 10.32 -17.28 -14.57
C GLY A 58 10.80 -18.11 -13.38
N ILE A 59 9.89 -18.78 -12.67
CA ILE A 59 10.23 -19.68 -11.56
C ILE A 59 10.73 -21.02 -12.14
N PRO A 60 11.92 -21.51 -11.77
CA PRO A 60 12.40 -22.82 -12.19
C PRO A 60 11.43 -23.96 -11.84
N THR A 61 11.23 -24.91 -12.75
CA THR A 61 10.33 -26.07 -12.54
C THR A 61 10.69 -26.91 -11.31
N VAL A 62 11.96 -26.95 -10.92
CA VAL A 62 12.43 -27.67 -9.72
C VAL A 62 11.94 -27.06 -8.40
N GLN A 63 11.31 -25.87 -8.44
CA GLN A 63 10.82 -25.12 -7.27
C GLN A 63 9.29 -25.13 -7.16
N GLU A 64 8.56 -25.81 -8.05
CA GLU A 64 7.08 -25.82 -8.07
C GLU A 64 6.48 -26.31 -6.74
N ASP A 65 7.14 -27.29 -6.08
CA ASP A 65 6.67 -27.89 -4.83
C ASP A 65 6.90 -27.02 -3.58
N LEU A 66 7.56 -25.86 -3.71
CA LEU A 66 7.89 -24.98 -2.58
C LEU A 66 6.74 -24.03 -2.20
N VAL A 67 5.69 -23.93 -3.03
CA VAL A 67 4.54 -23.05 -2.82
C VAL A 67 3.26 -23.88 -2.93
N LYS A 68 2.43 -23.84 -1.88
CA LYS A 68 1.21 -24.65 -1.84
C LYS A 68 0.04 -23.89 -1.20
N ALA A 69 -1.16 -24.36 -1.49
CA ALA A 69 -2.34 -23.94 -0.75
C ALA A 69 -2.17 -24.26 0.75
N GLY A 70 -2.64 -23.35 1.61
CA GLY A 70 -2.47 -23.38 3.06
C GLY A 70 -1.21 -22.65 3.56
N ASP A 71 -0.30 -22.24 2.68
CA ASP A 71 0.84 -21.44 3.10
C ASP A 71 0.39 -20.03 3.53
N VAL A 72 1.06 -19.47 4.54
CA VAL A 72 0.84 -18.08 4.94
C VAL A 72 1.71 -17.18 4.09
N ALA A 73 1.07 -16.23 3.39
CA ALA A 73 1.74 -15.23 2.59
C ALA A 73 2.04 -13.98 3.45
N ALA A 74 3.26 -13.47 3.32
CA ALA A 74 3.72 -12.24 3.94
C ALA A 74 4.59 -11.45 2.96
N ARG A 75 4.83 -10.18 3.28
CA ARG A 75 5.82 -9.38 2.56
C ARG A 75 7.20 -9.59 3.16
N SER A 76 8.23 -9.77 2.32
CA SER A 76 9.61 -9.83 2.79
C SER A 76 10.01 -8.57 3.55
N GLY A 77 10.58 -8.73 4.74
CA GLY A 77 10.93 -7.64 5.65
C GLY A 77 9.75 -6.97 6.38
N GLY A 78 8.51 -7.41 6.10
CA GLY A 78 7.32 -7.00 6.84
C GLY A 78 7.13 -7.81 8.12
N THR A 79 6.39 -7.25 9.07
CA THR A 79 6.01 -7.93 10.33
C THR A 79 4.59 -8.52 10.28
N GLY A 80 3.80 -8.15 9.27
CA GLY A 80 2.40 -8.53 9.11
C GLY A 80 2.19 -9.73 8.20
N LYS A 81 1.15 -10.52 8.49
CA LYS A 81 0.63 -11.55 7.59
C LYS A 81 -0.33 -10.89 6.60
N MET A 82 -0.19 -11.19 5.31
CA MET A 82 -1.13 -10.73 4.29
C MET A 82 -2.38 -11.62 4.28
N GLY A 83 -2.17 -12.94 4.35
CA GLY A 83 -3.27 -13.90 4.33
C GLY A 83 -2.79 -15.32 4.09
N GLU A 84 -3.72 -16.18 3.72
CA GLU A 84 -3.50 -17.59 3.39
C GLU A 84 -3.55 -17.79 1.87
N VAL A 85 -2.64 -18.59 1.36
CA VAL A 85 -2.65 -19.04 -0.04
C VAL A 85 -3.79 -20.03 -0.22
N THR A 86 -4.77 -19.69 -1.04
CA THR A 86 -5.95 -20.54 -1.31
C THR A 86 -5.85 -21.31 -2.61
N ALA A 87 -5.07 -20.80 -3.57
CA ALA A 87 -4.80 -21.48 -4.82
C ALA A 87 -3.42 -21.11 -5.36
N VAL A 88 -2.76 -22.09 -5.99
CA VAL A 88 -1.49 -21.92 -6.70
C VAL A 88 -1.66 -22.56 -8.07
N ARG A 89 -1.28 -21.85 -9.13
CA ARG A 89 -1.37 -22.34 -10.51
C ARG A 89 -0.08 -22.03 -11.25
N PHE A 90 0.52 -23.07 -11.82
CA PHE A 90 1.72 -22.97 -12.63
C PHE A 90 1.37 -23.07 -14.11
N GLU A 91 1.90 -22.14 -14.90
CA GLU A 91 1.80 -22.15 -16.37
C GLU A 91 3.21 -22.14 -16.96
N LYS A 92 3.40 -22.63 -18.19
CA LYS A 92 4.71 -22.49 -18.85
C LYS A 92 5.04 -21.00 -19.00
N SER A 93 6.27 -20.64 -18.64
CA SER A 93 6.73 -19.26 -18.80
C SER A 93 6.91 -18.98 -20.29
N VAL A 94 6.38 -17.85 -20.74
CA VAL A 94 6.48 -17.43 -22.14
C VAL A 94 7.69 -16.52 -22.30
N LYS A 95 8.54 -16.81 -23.28
CA LYS A 95 9.75 -16.03 -23.58
C LYS A 95 9.78 -15.61 -25.03
N GLU A 96 10.33 -14.44 -25.28
CA GLU A 96 10.68 -14.01 -26.63
C GLU A 96 12.04 -14.61 -27.01
N ALA A 97 12.10 -15.23 -28.18
CA ALA A 97 13.32 -15.78 -28.75
C ALA A 97 13.46 -15.30 -30.20
N THR A 98 14.69 -15.30 -30.71
CA THR A 98 14.94 -15.00 -32.12
C THR A 98 15.05 -16.31 -32.89
N ASP A 99 14.28 -16.44 -33.97
CA ASP A 99 14.35 -17.59 -34.85
C ASP A 99 15.55 -17.51 -35.82
N ALA A 100 15.75 -18.55 -36.62
CA ALA A 100 16.84 -18.60 -37.60
C ALA A 100 16.76 -17.53 -38.70
N THR A 101 15.61 -16.86 -38.84
CA THR A 101 15.39 -15.78 -39.82
C THR A 101 15.65 -14.38 -39.22
N GLY A 102 15.94 -14.30 -37.92
CA GLY A 102 16.07 -13.04 -37.20
C GLY A 102 14.74 -12.47 -36.70
N SER A 103 13.63 -13.21 -36.83
CA SER A 103 12.31 -12.78 -36.37
C SER A 103 12.10 -13.08 -34.89
N VAL A 104 11.39 -12.19 -34.17
CA VAL A 104 11.00 -12.43 -32.78
C VAL A 104 9.82 -13.40 -32.78
N VAL A 105 10.01 -14.54 -32.11
CA VAL A 105 8.99 -15.57 -31.89
C VAL A 105 8.75 -15.74 -30.40
N VAL A 106 7.52 -16.12 -30.08
CA VAL A 106 7.10 -16.39 -28.70
C VAL A 106 7.21 -17.89 -28.47
N VAL A 107 7.99 -18.30 -27.47
CA VAL A 107 8.23 -19.70 -27.12
C VAL A 107 7.85 -19.98 -25.67
N GLU A 108 7.23 -21.13 -25.43
CA GLU A 108 6.99 -21.62 -24.08
C GLU A 108 8.24 -22.29 -23.53
N SER A 109 8.57 -22.03 -22.27
CA SER A 109 9.72 -22.63 -21.60
C SER A 109 9.34 -23.92 -20.88
N ASP A 110 10.12 -24.98 -21.11
CA ASP A 110 10.04 -26.22 -20.33
C ASP A 110 10.84 -26.17 -19.01
N LEU A 111 11.67 -25.14 -18.83
CA LEU A 111 12.54 -24.97 -17.66
C LEU A 111 11.97 -24.01 -16.62
N PHE A 112 11.06 -23.14 -17.05
CA PHE A 112 10.53 -22.06 -16.22
C PHE A 112 9.00 -22.01 -16.30
N ARG A 113 8.39 -21.69 -15.16
CA ARG A 113 6.96 -21.47 -15.00
C ARG A 113 6.66 -20.04 -14.60
N ASP A 114 5.49 -19.59 -15.00
CA ASP A 114 4.83 -18.44 -14.41
C ASP A 114 3.84 -18.94 -13.36
N VAL A 115 3.86 -18.34 -12.17
CA VAL A 115 3.14 -18.81 -10.98
C VAL A 115 2.11 -17.79 -10.57
N TYR A 116 0.85 -18.21 -10.56
CA TYR A 116 -0.26 -17.43 -10.04
C TYR A 116 -0.58 -17.90 -8.63
N VAL A 117 -0.43 -17.02 -7.65
CA VAL A 117 -0.71 -17.29 -6.24
C VAL A 117 -1.92 -16.46 -5.82
N THR A 118 -2.98 -17.13 -5.40
CA THR A 118 -4.19 -16.49 -4.87
C THR A 118 -4.14 -16.46 -3.36
N VAL A 119 -4.06 -15.27 -2.78
CA VAL A 119 -4.01 -15.05 -1.33
C VAL A 119 -5.34 -14.47 -0.87
N ARG A 120 -5.93 -15.07 0.17
CA ARG A 120 -7.12 -14.53 0.85
C ARG A 120 -6.78 -14.10 2.27
N GLY A 121 -7.31 -12.96 2.68
CA GLY A 121 -7.11 -12.44 4.02
C GLY A 121 -8.12 -11.37 4.38
N THR A 122 -8.12 -10.96 5.65
CA THR A 122 -8.95 -9.85 6.12
C THR A 122 -8.44 -8.55 5.51
N GLY A 123 -9.33 -7.76 4.94
CA GLY A 123 -8.96 -6.57 4.21
C GLY A 123 -10.13 -5.65 3.93
N ALA A 124 -9.86 -4.58 3.20
CA ALA A 124 -10.89 -3.68 2.71
C ALA A 124 -10.46 -3.04 1.39
N VAL A 125 -11.40 -2.94 0.46
CA VAL A 125 -11.21 -2.13 -0.75
C VAL A 125 -11.44 -0.67 -0.38
N THR A 126 -10.56 0.21 -0.83
CA THR A 126 -10.58 1.65 -0.57
C THR A 126 -10.46 2.40 -1.90
N ASP A 127 -10.80 3.69 -1.90
CA ASP A 127 -10.75 4.53 -3.12
C ASP A 127 -9.38 4.57 -3.80
N THR A 128 -8.30 4.32 -3.05
CA THR A 128 -6.92 4.41 -3.57
C THR A 128 -6.17 3.07 -3.55
N GLY A 129 -6.85 1.94 -3.36
CA GLY A 129 -6.24 0.61 -3.40
C GLY A 129 -6.94 -0.39 -2.48
N VAL A 130 -6.30 -1.53 -2.24
CA VAL A 130 -6.84 -2.61 -1.42
C VAL A 130 -5.93 -2.85 -0.23
N ASN A 131 -6.49 -2.90 0.97
CA ASN A 131 -5.76 -3.35 2.16
C ASN A 131 -5.95 -4.86 2.30
N LEU A 132 -4.86 -5.60 2.49
CA LEU A 132 -4.86 -7.03 2.75
C LEU A 132 -3.93 -7.29 3.95
N GLY A 133 -4.50 -7.66 5.09
CA GLY A 133 -3.79 -7.63 6.36
C GLY A 133 -3.31 -6.21 6.68
N ASP A 134 -2.00 -6.08 6.94
CA ASP A 134 -1.33 -4.80 7.21
C ASP A 134 -0.76 -4.15 5.94
N GLU A 135 -0.87 -4.80 4.78
CA GLU A 135 -0.28 -4.33 3.53
C GLU A 135 -1.29 -3.56 2.68
N ARG A 136 -0.82 -2.47 2.09
CA ARG A 136 -1.58 -1.71 1.09
C ARG A 136 -1.14 -2.12 -0.31
N ILE A 137 -2.08 -2.65 -1.07
CA ILE A 137 -1.88 -3.29 -2.36
C ILE A 137 -2.52 -2.44 -3.46
N ARG A 138 -1.78 -2.30 -4.57
CA ARG A 138 -2.28 -1.73 -5.82
C ARG A 138 -2.06 -2.73 -6.96
N VAL A 139 -2.99 -2.75 -7.92
CA VAL A 139 -2.82 -3.53 -9.15
C VAL A 139 -1.57 -3.04 -9.89
N ASN A 140 -0.82 -3.97 -10.49
CA ASN A 140 0.46 -3.76 -11.16
C ASN A 140 1.64 -3.40 -10.22
N GLN A 141 1.43 -3.34 -8.91
CA GLN A 141 2.52 -3.23 -7.94
C GLN A 141 3.29 -4.55 -7.83
N VAL A 142 4.61 -4.47 -7.66
CA VAL A 142 5.47 -5.64 -7.41
C VAL A 142 5.78 -5.75 -5.92
N PHE A 143 5.70 -6.95 -5.39
CA PHE A 143 5.99 -7.31 -4.00
C PHE A 143 7.00 -8.44 -3.95
N ASP A 144 7.89 -8.40 -2.96
CA ASP A 144 8.63 -9.59 -2.56
C ASP A 144 7.73 -10.44 -1.65
N LEU A 145 7.04 -11.37 -2.29
CA LEU A 145 6.09 -12.27 -1.64
C LEU A 145 6.87 -13.42 -0.99
N GLN A 146 6.67 -13.56 0.32
CA GLN A 146 7.32 -14.55 1.15
C GLN A 146 6.30 -15.58 1.62
N MET A 147 6.67 -16.85 1.43
CA MET A 147 6.05 -18.04 1.99
C MET A 147 7.06 -18.74 2.92
N PRO A 148 6.67 -19.76 3.69
CA PRO A 148 7.55 -20.37 4.70
C PRO A 148 8.91 -20.87 4.20
N ARG A 149 9.01 -21.31 2.93
CA ARG A 149 10.24 -21.86 2.35
C ARG A 149 10.62 -21.23 1.01
N PHE A 150 9.92 -20.18 0.60
CA PHE A 150 10.09 -19.61 -0.72
C PHE A 150 9.82 -18.12 -0.70
N GLN A 151 10.62 -17.36 -1.45
CA GLN A 151 10.39 -15.94 -1.68
C GLN A 151 10.47 -15.69 -3.19
N MET A 152 9.54 -14.89 -3.70
CA MET A 152 9.46 -14.52 -5.12
C MET A 152 9.09 -13.05 -5.26
N SER A 153 9.61 -12.38 -6.28
CA SER A 153 9.09 -11.07 -6.68
C SER A 153 7.85 -11.29 -7.55
N ALA A 154 6.69 -10.90 -7.05
CA ALA A 154 5.40 -11.14 -7.69
C ALA A 154 4.64 -9.83 -7.91
N ARG A 155 4.02 -9.70 -9.09
CA ARG A 155 3.18 -8.57 -9.46
C ARG A 155 1.73 -8.84 -9.10
N VAL A 156 1.04 -7.84 -8.60
CA VAL A 156 -0.40 -7.91 -8.34
C VAL A 156 -1.16 -7.83 -9.67
N ILE A 157 -1.91 -8.87 -10.01
CA ILE A 157 -2.74 -8.93 -11.21
C ILE A 157 -4.15 -8.44 -10.93
N SER A 158 -4.73 -8.85 -9.80
CA SER A 158 -6.07 -8.45 -9.40
C SER A 158 -6.20 -8.44 -7.88
N ALA A 159 -7.03 -7.55 -7.36
CA ALA A 159 -7.41 -7.50 -5.96
C ALA A 159 -8.90 -7.16 -5.86
N ARG A 160 -9.67 -7.98 -5.13
CA ARG A 160 -11.12 -7.82 -5.01
C ARG A 160 -11.62 -8.27 -3.65
N GLN A 161 -12.70 -7.67 -3.18
CA GLN A 161 -13.44 -8.17 -2.03
C GLN A 161 -14.22 -9.43 -2.43
N VAL A 162 -14.32 -10.38 -1.51
CA VAL A 162 -15.08 -11.63 -1.66
C VAL A 162 -15.94 -11.79 -0.41
N ASP A 163 -17.23 -12.04 -0.60
CA ASP A 163 -18.19 -12.18 0.49
C ASP A 163 -18.05 -13.51 1.23
#